data_AF-A0A2D5H891-F1
#
_entry.id   AF-A0A2D5H891-F1
#
_cell.length_a   1.000
_cell.length_b   1.000
_cell.length_c   1.000
_cell.angle_alpha   90.00
_cell.angle_beta   90.00
_cell.angle_gamma   90.00
#
_symmetry.space_group_name_H-M   'P 1'
#
loop_
_entity.id
_entity.type
_entity.pdbx_description
1 polymer ?
#
loop_
_entity_poly.entity_id
_entity_poly.type
_entity_poly.pdbx_seq_one_letter_code
_entity_poly.pdbx_strand_id
1 'polypeptide(L)'
;MPAVDLPADPPVAMEQSRAETFDLALLPKEDATLDLRAVKPRCPVSTGKEIVVCAPDPEENRLRPLPDTYVVAEGMPRAQVGLGDGVTLDVHVDAAAMPDGTVSNRIMIGTKIKF
;
A
#
# COMPACT_ATOMS: atom_id res chain seq x y z
N MET A 1 -48.75 -17.17 -33.51
CA MET A 1 -49.10 -16.40 -32.30
C MET A 1 -48.23 -15.16 -32.30
N PRO A 2 -48.76 -13.94 -32.07
CA PRO A 2 -47.99 -12.71 -32.22
C PRO A 2 -46.99 -12.55 -31.05
N ALA A 3 -45.87 -11.89 -31.33
CA ALA A 3 -44.92 -11.48 -30.30
C ALA A 3 -45.57 -10.39 -29.43
N VAL A 4 -45.53 -10.60 -28.11
CA VAL A 4 -46.00 -9.64 -27.11
C VAL A 4 -44.94 -8.55 -26.97
N ASP A 5 -45.34 -7.31 -27.24
CA ASP A 5 -44.52 -6.11 -27.09
C ASP A 5 -44.51 -5.71 -25.59
N LEU A 6 -43.35 -5.82 -24.94
CA LEU A 6 -43.14 -5.39 -23.55
C LEU A 6 -42.42 -4.04 -23.58
N PRO A 7 -42.87 -3.02 -22.82
CA PRO A 7 -42.21 -1.71 -22.81
C PRO A 7 -40.80 -1.81 -22.20
N ALA A 8 -39.87 -1.02 -22.73
CA ALA A 8 -38.50 -0.92 -22.24
C ALA A 8 -38.44 -0.42 -20.79
N ASP A 9 -37.61 -1.06 -19.96
CA ASP A 9 -37.32 -0.60 -18.60
C ASP A 9 -36.76 0.84 -18.61
N PRO A 10 -37.19 1.71 -17.67
CA PRO A 10 -36.61 3.05 -17.54
C PRO A 10 -35.12 2.95 -17.16
N PRO A 11 -34.29 3.92 -17.58
CA PRO A 11 -32.89 3.91 -17.22
C PRO A 11 -32.75 3.96 -15.70
N VAL A 12 -31.93 3.06 -15.16
CA VAL A 12 -31.51 3.06 -13.76
C VAL A 12 -31.02 4.46 -13.42
N ALA A 13 -31.77 5.16 -12.58
CA ALA A 13 -31.31 6.42 -12.01
C ALA A 13 -30.06 6.09 -11.18
N MET A 14 -28.89 6.46 -11.71
CA MET A 14 -27.69 6.54 -10.90
C MET A 14 -27.98 7.56 -9.81
N GLU A 15 -28.16 7.10 -8.57
CA GLU A 15 -28.15 7.96 -7.38
C GLU A 15 -26.74 8.54 -7.18
N GLN A 16 -26.38 9.47 -8.06
CA GLN A 16 -25.43 10.51 -7.73
C GLN A 16 -26.18 11.54 -6.90
N SER A 17 -25.55 11.98 -5.82
CA SER A 17 -25.95 13.11 -4.96
C SER A 17 -27.02 12.88 -3.89
N ARG A 18 -26.60 12.20 -2.82
CA ARG A 18 -26.73 12.86 -1.51
C ARG A 18 -25.34 12.99 -0.91
N ALA A 19 -24.82 14.21 -0.93
CA ALA A 19 -23.97 14.67 0.14
C ALA A 19 -24.79 14.50 1.43
N GLU A 20 -24.79 13.29 1.97
CA GLU A 20 -25.22 13.07 3.33
C GLU A 20 -24.27 13.92 4.16
N THR A 21 -24.89 14.88 4.84
CA THR A 21 -24.28 15.88 5.68
C THR A 21 -23.24 15.21 6.57
N PHE A 22 -21.98 15.37 6.21
CA PHE A 22 -20.88 14.86 7.02
C PHE A 22 -20.85 15.69 8.30
N ASP A 23 -21.55 15.20 9.32
CA ASP A 23 -21.66 15.85 10.63
C ASP A 23 -20.53 15.36 11.53
N LEU A 24 -19.59 16.26 11.79
CA LEU A 24 -18.43 16.05 12.65
C LEU A 24 -18.81 15.68 14.10
N ALA A 25 -20.05 15.93 14.51
CA ALA A 25 -20.56 15.54 15.82
C ALA A 25 -20.81 14.02 15.96
N LEU A 26 -20.91 13.29 14.84
CA LEU A 26 -21.16 11.85 14.81
C LEU A 26 -19.88 11.01 14.85
N LEU A 27 -18.70 11.62 14.85
CA LEU A 27 -17.44 10.90 14.98
C LEU A 27 -17.22 10.48 16.44
N PRO A 28 -16.80 9.23 16.70
CA PRO A 28 -16.51 8.76 18.05
C PRO A 28 -15.38 9.60 18.66
N LYS A 29 -15.70 10.32 19.74
CA LYS A 29 -14.74 11.09 20.56
C LYS A 29 -13.98 10.17 21.51
N GLU A 30 -13.52 9.02 21.03
CA GLU A 30 -12.56 8.23 21.78
C GLU A 30 -11.18 8.86 21.59
N ASP A 31 -10.44 8.99 22.68
CA ASP A 31 -9.15 9.64 22.85
C ASP A 31 -8.04 9.15 21.89
N ALA A 32 -8.25 9.36 20.60
CA ALA A 32 -7.17 9.43 19.64
C ALA A 32 -6.63 10.84 19.75
N THR A 33 -5.42 10.98 20.27
CA THR A 33 -4.54 12.12 20.02
C THR A 33 -4.29 12.21 18.51
N LEU A 34 -5.30 12.60 17.74
CA LEU A 34 -5.16 13.06 16.38
C LEU A 34 -4.46 14.41 16.50
N ASP A 35 -3.15 14.41 16.24
CA ASP A 35 -2.38 15.65 16.12
C ASP A 35 -2.86 16.35 14.84
N LEU A 36 -3.99 17.05 14.94
CA LEU A 36 -4.60 17.85 13.89
C LEU A 36 -3.78 19.13 13.67
N ARG A 37 -2.48 18.98 13.44
CA ARG A 37 -1.66 20.08 12.92
C ARG A 37 -2.24 20.42 11.56
N ALA A 38 -3.04 21.47 11.53
CA ALA A 38 -3.51 22.08 10.31
C ALA A 38 -2.29 22.31 9.42
N VAL A 39 -2.14 21.47 8.40
CA VAL A 39 -1.02 21.55 7.46
C VAL A 39 -1.22 22.86 6.73
N LYS A 40 -0.39 23.86 7.05
CA LYS A 40 -0.44 25.15 6.37
C LYS A 40 -0.28 24.88 4.88
N PRO A 41 -1.25 25.26 4.02
CA PRO A 41 -1.09 25.10 2.59
C PRO A 41 0.18 25.82 2.16
N ARG A 42 1.07 25.10 1.49
CA ARG A 42 2.36 25.64 1.03
C ARG A 42 2.17 26.72 -0.03
N CYS A 43 1.01 26.73 -0.68
CA CYS A 43 0.62 27.70 -1.68
C CYS A 43 -0.14 28.87 -1.06
N PRO A 44 0.22 30.13 -1.42
CA PRO A 44 -0.60 31.27 -1.07
C PRO A 44 -1.95 31.18 -1.78
N VAL A 45 -3.02 31.55 -1.07
CA VAL A 45 -4.36 31.64 -1.64
C VAL A 45 -4.39 32.86 -2.57
N SER A 46 -4.76 32.67 -3.85
CA SER A 46 -4.77 33.76 -4.83
C SER A 46 -5.72 34.89 -4.38
N THR A 47 -5.24 36.12 -4.48
CA THR A 47 -6.03 37.33 -4.21
C THR A 47 -6.85 37.79 -5.42
N GLY A 48 -6.84 37.02 -6.52
CA GLY A 48 -7.62 37.29 -7.74
C GLY A 48 -7.04 38.36 -8.69
N LYS A 49 -5.91 38.99 -8.33
CA LYS A 49 -5.20 39.97 -9.17
C LYS A 49 -3.83 39.48 -9.68
N GLU A 50 -3.51 38.22 -9.39
CA GLU A 50 -2.25 37.58 -9.72
C GLU A 50 -2.49 36.11 -10.08
N ILE A 51 -1.68 35.61 -11.01
CA ILE A 51 -1.66 34.19 -11.37
C ILE A 51 -0.65 33.51 -10.46
N VAL A 52 -1.13 32.71 -9.51
CA VAL A 52 -0.28 31.90 -8.64
C VAL A 52 -0.08 30.55 -9.33
N VAL A 53 1.14 30.30 -9.81
CA VAL A 53 1.53 28.98 -10.34
C VAL A 53 2.22 28.21 -9.22
N CYS A 54 1.57 27.16 -8.74
CA CYS A 54 2.10 26.28 -7.73
C CYS A 54 2.55 24.96 -8.32
N ALA A 55 3.68 24.44 -7.82
CA ALA A 55 4.06 23.06 -8.08
C ALA A 55 3.08 22.09 -7.38
N PRO A 56 2.80 20.92 -7.98
CA PRO A 56 2.06 19.84 -7.32
C PRO A 56 2.72 19.47 -5.98
N ASP A 57 1.94 18.97 -5.01
CA ASP A 57 2.48 18.60 -3.71
C ASP A 57 3.51 17.46 -3.86
N PRO A 58 4.79 17.68 -3.51
CA PRO A 58 5.81 16.64 -3.64
C PRO A 58 5.56 15.44 -2.72
N GLU A 59 4.75 15.59 -1.66
CA GLU A 59 4.44 14.50 -0.74
C GLU A 59 3.30 13.59 -1.24
N GLU A 60 2.49 14.05 -2.20
CA GLU A 60 1.38 13.26 -2.78
C GLU A 60 1.88 12.01 -3.49
N ASN A 61 3.00 12.14 -4.20
CA ASN A 61 3.62 11.06 -4.96
C ASN A 61 4.84 10.45 -4.25
N ARG A 62 5.10 10.85 -3.00
CA ARG A 62 6.24 10.34 -2.25
C ARG A 62 5.91 8.97 -1.69
N LEU A 63 6.75 7.99 -2.04
CA LEU A 63 6.70 6.67 -1.45
C LEU A 63 6.87 6.81 0.06
N ARG A 64 5.85 6.39 0.82
CA ARG A 64 5.94 6.33 2.28
C ARG A 64 6.93 5.22 2.66
N PRO A 65 7.77 5.43 3.68
CA PRO A 65 8.59 4.35 4.21
C PRO A 65 7.68 3.18 4.61
N LEU A 66 8.11 1.96 4.28
CA LEU A 66 7.39 0.77 4.72
C LEU A 66 7.40 0.74 6.25
N PRO A 67 6.27 0.38 6.89
CA PRO A 67 6.27 0.19 8.33
C PRO A 67 7.25 -0.94 8.70
N ASP A 68 8.02 -0.76 9.77
CA ASP A 68 9.00 -1.74 10.32
C ASP A 68 8.34 -3.02 10.90
N THR A 69 7.08 -3.29 10.56
CA THR A 69 6.30 -4.44 11.01
C THR A 69 6.52 -5.69 10.17
N TYR A 70 7.37 -5.65 9.13
CA TYR A 70 7.70 -6.85 8.35
C TYR A 70 8.70 -7.73 9.10
N VAL A 71 8.21 -8.45 10.11
CA VAL A 71 8.90 -9.64 10.59
C VAL A 71 8.66 -10.70 9.53
N VAL A 72 9.71 -11.13 8.82
CA VAL A 72 9.66 -12.31 7.96
C VAL A 72 9.41 -13.52 8.88
N ALA A 73 8.16 -13.77 9.25
CA ALA A 73 7.75 -14.99 9.94
C ALA A 73 7.62 -16.16 8.95
N GLU A 74 7.39 -15.84 7.67
CA GLU A 74 7.22 -16.82 6.60
C GLU A 74 8.42 -16.75 5.65
N GLY A 75 9.50 -17.37 6.08
CA GLY A 75 10.62 -17.77 5.23
C GLY A 75 10.98 -19.20 5.59
N MET A 76 11.38 -19.98 4.58
CA MET A 76 11.97 -21.29 4.86
C MET A 76 13.12 -21.16 5.86
N PRO A 77 13.32 -22.14 6.76
CA PRO A 77 14.28 -22.02 7.85
C PRO A 77 15.65 -21.62 7.31
N ARG A 78 16.17 -20.49 7.82
CA ARG A 78 17.52 -20.00 7.51
C ARG A 78 18.32 -19.85 8.80
N ALA A 79 19.43 -20.57 8.87
CA ALA A 79 20.44 -20.37 9.90
C ALA A 79 21.59 -19.55 9.30
N GLN A 80 22.08 -18.55 10.02
CA GLN A 80 23.22 -17.74 9.61
C GLN A 80 24.23 -17.65 10.75
N VAL A 81 25.50 -17.83 10.43
CA VAL A 81 26.61 -17.78 11.39
C VAL A 81 27.70 -16.85 10.85
N GLY A 82 28.09 -15.86 11.66
CA GLY A 82 29.26 -15.03 11.38
C GLY A 82 30.54 -15.78 11.76
N LEU A 83 31.50 -15.88 10.83
CA LEU A 83 32.79 -16.54 11.05
C LEU A 83 33.90 -15.57 11.47
N GLY A 84 33.63 -14.25 11.45
CA GLY A 84 34.63 -13.21 11.66
C GLY A 84 35.14 -12.62 10.34
N ASP A 85 35.87 -11.50 10.42
CA ASP A 85 36.56 -10.87 9.29
C ASP A 85 35.69 -10.64 8.03
N GLY A 86 34.44 -10.25 8.24
CA GLY A 86 33.50 -9.97 7.14
C GLY A 86 32.92 -11.21 6.45
N VAL A 87 33.21 -12.42 6.93
CA VAL A 87 32.72 -13.69 6.38
C VAL A 87 31.49 -14.18 7.14
N THR A 88 30.47 -14.60 6.40
CA THR A 88 29.21 -15.14 6.93
C THR A 88 28.86 -16.44 6.22
N LEU A 89 28.58 -17.50 6.97
CA LEU A 89 28.03 -18.76 6.47
C LEU A 89 26.50 -18.74 6.63
N ASP A 90 25.77 -19.25 5.65
CA ASP A 90 24.33 -19.42 5.76
C ASP A 90 23.86 -20.79 5.26
N VAL A 91 22.86 -21.34 5.92
CA VAL A 91 22.18 -22.57 5.54
C VAL A 91 20.70 -22.24 5.45
N HIS A 92 20.06 -22.49 4.31
CA HIS A 92 18.63 -22.23 4.12
C HIS A 92 17.97 -23.31 3.29
N VAL A 93 16.67 -23.52 3.52
CA VAL A 93 15.86 -24.35 2.63
C VAL A 93 15.33 -23.47 1.49
N ASP A 94 15.38 -23.99 0.26
CA ASP A 94 14.83 -23.39 -0.94
C ASP A 94 13.78 -24.32 -1.56
N ALA A 95 12.74 -23.76 -2.17
CA ALA A 95 11.63 -24.49 -2.76
C ALA A 95 11.35 -23.90 -4.14
N ALA A 96 11.61 -24.69 -5.18
CA ALA A 96 11.44 -24.27 -6.57
C ALA A 96 10.47 -25.19 -7.31
N ALA A 97 9.50 -24.61 -8.01
CA ALA A 97 8.61 -25.36 -8.89
C ALA A 97 9.37 -25.89 -10.11
N MET A 98 9.17 -27.16 -10.45
CA MET A 98 9.73 -27.80 -11.63
C MET A 98 8.73 -27.78 -12.80
N PRO A 99 9.19 -27.87 -14.07
CA PRO A 99 8.32 -27.85 -15.24
C PRO A 99 7.30 -28.99 -15.32
N ASP A 100 7.53 -30.08 -14.59
CA ASP A 100 6.64 -31.25 -14.50
C ASP A 100 5.55 -31.10 -13.43
N GLY A 101 5.46 -29.94 -12.78
CA GLY A 101 4.47 -29.64 -11.74
C GLY A 101 4.88 -30.11 -10.34
N THR A 102 6.07 -30.69 -10.18
CA THR A 102 6.59 -31.07 -8.86
C THR A 102 7.30 -29.89 -8.18
N VAL A 103 7.44 -29.94 -6.85
CA VAL A 103 8.20 -28.94 -6.08
C VAL A 103 9.51 -29.55 -5.60
N SER A 104 10.63 -28.90 -5.97
CA SER A 104 11.97 -29.24 -5.53
C SER A 104 12.30 -28.52 -4.23
N ASN A 105 12.34 -29.25 -3.12
CA ASN A 105 12.88 -28.74 -1.85
C ASN A 105 14.38 -29.03 -1.78
N ARG A 106 15.18 -28.00 -1.53
CA ARG A 106 16.65 -28.04 -1.55
C ARG A 106 17.19 -27.46 -0.25
N ILE A 107 18.30 -28.00 0.23
CA ILE A 107 19.08 -27.41 1.32
C ILE A 107 20.27 -26.71 0.67
N MET A 108 20.35 -25.40 0.85
CA MET A 108 21.39 -24.54 0.30
C MET A 108 22.38 -24.17 1.40
N ILE A 109 23.67 -24.11 1.04
CA ILE A 109 24.75 -23.62 1.88
C ILE A 109 25.44 -22.49 1.13
N GLY A 110 25.46 -21.30 1.73
CA GLY A 110 26.04 -20.08 1.14
C GLY A 110 27.13 -19.49 2.02
N THR A 111 28.03 -18.75 1.37
CA THR A 111 29.07 -17.96 2.04
C THR A 111 29.03 -16.55 1.48
N LYS A 112 28.94 -15.55 2.37
CA LYS A 112 29.01 -14.13 2.02
C LYS A 112 30.30 -13.53 2.57
N ILE A 113 31.05 -12.86 1.71
CA ILE A 113 32.28 -12.13 2.04
C ILE A 113 32.01 -10.65 1.80
N LYS A 114 32.14 -9.81 2.83
CA LYS A 114 32.10 -8.35 2.71
C LYS A 114 33.49 -7.84 2.33
N PHE A 115 33.55 -6.96 1.34
CA PHE A 115 34.75 -6.25 0.90
C PHE A 115 34.69 -4.78 1.32
#